data_AF-D3B9E4-F1
#
_entry.id   AF-D3B9E4-F1
#
_cell.length_a   1.000
_cell.length_b   1.000
_cell.length_c   1.000
_cell.angle_alpha   90.00
_cell.angle_beta   90.00
_cell.angle_gamma   90.00
#
_symmetry.space_group_name_H-M   'P 1'
#
loop_
_entity.id
_entity.type
_entity.pdbx_description
1 polymer ?
#
loop_
_entity_poly.entity_id
_entity_poly.type
_entity_poly.pdbx_seq_one_letter_code
_entity_poly.pdbx_strand_id
1 'polypeptide(L)'
;MNLININFHLLTRLTGPLFVGGATGLITLVVYIYFIEILPGLLPKNHSTLFYFTGFDLLGDLILSMYITYSIYYHFFKCISMDPGSPRFPSVGGDGTTYEDNNDNNNETSSSNNNNNSNNNNNNNNSNNYNISNEDDETIQMFGDIDLTSRWGYCKKCKRPKPPRCHHCNVCNKCVLRMDHHCHRFDEYQRYLIIVSTVMTALLLIVLGAFTGFHMYLVSTGQTTIENIDGSRDKKNYNLGWRTNWKYLLGKGSYWFSGLLPIETIPYGDGVYYMTREVYLQRIGRNSSRSSRSRVNNDLISNNI
;
A
#
# COMPACT_ATOMS: atom_id res chain seq x y z
N MET A 1 -14.40 -22.88 -31.99
CA MET A 1 -14.16 -21.93 -30.87
C MET A 1 -15.39 -21.02 -30.75
N ASN A 2 -16.24 -21.25 -29.76
CA ASN A 2 -17.50 -20.52 -29.58
C ASN A 2 -17.25 -19.02 -29.30
N LEU A 3 -18.10 -18.13 -29.81
CA LEU A 3 -18.07 -16.68 -29.56
C LEU A 3 -18.00 -16.33 -28.05
N ILE A 4 -18.56 -17.19 -27.20
CA ILE A 4 -18.50 -17.10 -25.73
C ILE A 4 -17.06 -17.24 -25.21
N ASN A 5 -16.26 -18.15 -25.77
CA ASN A 5 -14.86 -18.36 -25.36
C ASN A 5 -13.94 -17.21 -25.82
N ILE A 6 -14.23 -16.62 -26.98
CA ILE A 6 -13.51 -15.44 -27.48
C ILE A 6 -13.81 -14.23 -26.58
N ASN A 7 -15.06 -14.03 -26.19
CA ASN A 7 -15.45 -12.96 -25.27
C ASN A 7 -14.85 -13.14 -23.87
N PHE A 8 -14.76 -14.37 -23.35
CA PHE A 8 -14.15 -14.64 -22.05
C PHE A 8 -12.62 -14.42 -22.05
N HIS A 9 -11.93 -14.88 -23.10
CA HIS A 9 -10.49 -14.62 -23.26
C HIS A 9 -10.17 -13.14 -23.48
N LEU A 10 -11.02 -12.42 -24.22
CA LEU A 10 -10.87 -10.98 -24.42
C LEU A 10 -11.14 -10.21 -23.12
N LEU A 11 -12.19 -10.60 -22.37
CA LEU A 11 -12.55 -10.01 -21.09
C LEU A 11 -11.41 -10.15 -20.09
N THR A 12 -10.89 -11.35 -19.89
CA THR A 12 -9.77 -11.61 -18.96
C THR A 12 -8.49 -10.85 -19.32
N ARG A 13 -8.23 -10.66 -20.62
CA ARG A 13 -7.11 -9.84 -21.11
C ARG A 13 -7.30 -8.34 -20.91
N LEU A 14 -8.53 -7.83 -20.95
CA LEU A 14 -8.85 -6.42 -20.71
C LEU A 14 -8.95 -6.10 -19.22
N THR A 15 -9.46 -7.01 -18.41
CA THR A 15 -9.66 -6.79 -16.96
C THR A 15 -8.35 -6.60 -16.20
N GLY A 16 -7.27 -7.28 -16.61
CA GLY A 16 -5.96 -7.16 -15.96
C GLY A 16 -5.38 -5.74 -16.01
N PRO A 17 -5.14 -5.17 -17.21
CA PRO A 17 -4.69 -3.78 -17.36
C PRO A 17 -5.64 -2.76 -16.73
N LEU A 18 -6.96 -2.98 -16.80
CA LEU A 18 -7.94 -2.10 -16.14
C LEU A 18 -7.82 -2.13 -14.62
N PHE A 19 -7.61 -3.30 -14.02
CA PHE A 19 -7.42 -3.43 -12.58
C PHE A 19 -6.13 -2.76 -12.11
N VAL A 20 -5.01 -2.99 -12.81
CA VAL A 20 -3.72 -2.38 -12.47
C VAL A 20 -3.75 -0.87 -12.69
N GLY A 21 -4.29 -0.41 -13.82
CA GLY A 21 -4.47 1.02 -14.10
C GLY A 21 -5.42 1.72 -13.13
N GLY A 22 -6.50 1.03 -12.72
CA GLY A 22 -7.41 1.52 -11.69
C GLY A 22 -6.73 1.63 -10.32
N ALA A 23 -5.96 0.62 -9.92
CA ALA A 23 -5.22 0.62 -8.66
C ALA A 23 -4.14 1.71 -8.63
N THR A 24 -3.33 1.85 -9.69
CA THR A 24 -2.33 2.91 -9.78
C THR A 24 -2.97 4.29 -9.82
N GLY A 25 -4.06 4.47 -10.58
CA GLY A 25 -4.82 5.72 -10.63
C GLY A 25 -5.40 6.12 -9.27
N LEU A 26 -5.94 5.16 -8.50
CA LEU A 26 -6.45 5.41 -7.15
C LEU A 26 -5.33 5.82 -6.18
N ILE A 27 -4.18 5.15 -6.24
CA ILE A 27 -3.00 5.52 -5.44
C ILE A 27 -2.55 6.94 -5.80
N THR A 28 -2.44 7.25 -7.09
CA THR A 28 -2.07 8.60 -7.56
C THR A 28 -3.07 9.65 -7.08
N LEU A 29 -4.37 9.37 -7.08
CA LEU A 29 -5.41 10.28 -6.59
C LEU A 29 -5.25 10.56 -5.09
N VAL A 30 -5.05 9.52 -4.27
CA VAL A 30 -4.86 9.67 -2.81
C VAL A 30 -3.60 10.49 -2.51
N VAL A 31 -2.50 10.21 -3.21
CA VAL A 31 -1.24 10.95 -3.09
C VAL A 31 -1.43 12.41 -3.51
N TYR A 32 -2.13 12.66 -4.61
CA TYR A 32 -2.43 14.01 -5.08
C TYR A 32 -3.22 14.82 -4.04
N ILE A 33 -4.31 14.25 -3.51
CA ILE A 33 -5.13 14.90 -2.48
C ILE A 33 -4.28 15.20 -1.24
N TYR A 34 -3.38 14.29 -0.84
CA TYR A 34 -2.49 14.53 0.29
C TYR A 34 -1.57 15.73 0.05
N PHE A 35 -0.82 15.76 -1.04
CA PHE A 35 0.18 16.79 -1.29
C PHE A 35 -0.41 18.16 -1.65
N ILE A 36 -1.55 18.20 -2.31
CA ILE A 36 -2.14 19.44 -2.82
C ILE A 36 -3.17 20.03 -1.85
N GLU A 37 -3.99 19.22 -1.20
CA GLU A 37 -5.09 19.70 -0.37
C GLU A 37 -4.77 19.63 1.14
N ILE A 38 -4.25 18.49 1.60
CA ILE A 38 -4.07 18.22 3.03
C ILE A 38 -2.79 18.88 3.57
N LEU A 39 -1.69 18.69 2.87
CA LEU A 39 -0.35 19.07 3.31
C LEU A 39 -0.15 20.59 3.43
N PRO A 40 -0.63 21.44 2.50
CA PRO A 40 -0.58 22.89 2.69
C PRO A 40 -1.42 23.36 3.88
N GLY A 41 -2.50 22.64 4.21
CA GLY A 41 -3.32 22.88 5.40
C GLY A 41 -2.64 22.53 6.73
N LEU A 42 -1.67 21.61 6.70
CA LEU A 42 -0.87 21.20 7.86
C LEU A 42 0.33 22.13 8.12
N LEU A 43 0.75 22.90 7.12
CA LEU A 43 1.95 23.73 7.21
C LEU A 43 1.65 25.10 7.85
N PRO A 44 2.60 25.65 8.63
CA PRO A 44 2.41 26.94 9.26
C PRO A 44 2.41 28.05 8.20
N LYS A 45 1.43 28.96 8.28
CA LYS A 45 1.16 30.06 7.32
C LYS A 45 2.32 31.06 7.11
N ASN A 46 3.41 30.93 7.87
CA ASN A 46 4.55 31.84 7.83
C ASN A 46 5.60 31.48 6.77
N HIS A 47 5.50 30.32 6.12
CA HIS A 47 6.34 29.94 4.99
C HIS A 47 5.50 29.90 3.71
N SER A 48 6.07 30.34 2.59
CA SER A 48 5.43 30.17 1.28
C SER A 48 5.31 28.68 0.99
N THR A 49 4.20 28.25 0.41
CA THR A 49 4.01 26.87 -0.10
C THR A 49 5.18 26.45 -1.00
N LEU A 50 5.74 27.40 -1.75
CA LEU A 50 6.94 27.21 -2.57
C LEU A 50 8.14 26.71 -1.74
N PHE A 51 8.38 27.22 -0.53
CA PHE A 51 9.49 26.79 0.33
C PHE A 51 9.44 25.29 0.66
N TYR A 52 8.22 24.75 0.83
CA TYR A 52 7.99 23.34 1.11
C TYR A 52 8.24 22.47 -0.13
N PHE A 53 7.73 22.90 -1.30
CA PHE A 53 7.99 22.21 -2.56
C PHE A 53 9.46 22.35 -3.03
N THR A 54 10.21 23.35 -2.56
CA THR A 54 11.64 23.52 -2.92
C THR A 54 12.62 22.84 -1.96
N GLY A 55 12.13 22.17 -0.91
CA GLY A 55 12.99 21.42 0.03
C GLY A 55 13.67 20.23 -0.65
N PHE A 56 14.87 19.86 -0.18
CA PHE A 56 15.55 18.61 -0.59
C PHE A 56 14.64 17.37 -0.44
N ASP A 57 13.70 17.42 0.49
CA ASP A 57 12.72 16.38 0.75
C ASP A 57 11.78 16.15 -0.44
N LEU A 58 11.29 17.20 -1.12
CA LEU A 58 10.40 17.03 -2.29
C LEU A 58 11.14 16.36 -3.46
N LEU A 59 12.38 16.76 -3.72
CA LEU A 59 13.16 16.14 -4.79
C LEU A 59 13.38 14.65 -4.51
N GLY A 60 13.65 14.30 -3.25
CA GLY A 60 13.74 12.91 -2.81
C GLY A 60 12.43 12.14 -3.01
N ASP A 61 11.31 12.72 -2.57
CA ASP A 61 9.98 12.13 -2.71
C ASP A 61 9.56 11.96 -4.18
N LEU A 62 9.89 12.93 -5.05
CA LEU A 62 9.62 12.87 -6.48
C LEU A 62 10.43 11.76 -7.15
N ILE A 63 11.73 11.68 -6.85
CA ILE A 63 12.62 10.63 -7.38
C ILE A 63 12.14 9.26 -6.92
N LEU A 64 11.81 9.11 -5.63
CA LEU A 64 11.28 7.86 -5.07
C LEU A 64 9.94 7.48 -5.71
N SER A 65 9.03 8.44 -5.88
CA SER A 65 7.73 8.23 -6.51
C SER A 65 7.86 7.81 -7.98
N MET A 66 8.74 8.47 -8.74
CA MET A 66 9.04 8.07 -10.13
C MET A 66 9.64 6.66 -10.18
N TYR A 67 10.56 6.33 -9.27
CA TYR A 67 11.15 5.00 -9.18
C TYR A 67 10.10 3.92 -8.89
N ILE A 68 9.25 4.12 -7.88
CA ILE A 68 8.19 3.16 -7.51
C ILE A 68 7.22 2.99 -8.69
N THR A 69 6.80 4.09 -9.31
CA THR A 69 5.89 4.07 -10.46
C THR A 69 6.50 3.30 -11.63
N TYR A 70 7.76 3.60 -11.98
CA TYR A 70 8.49 2.87 -13.02
C TYR A 70 8.58 1.37 -12.71
N SER A 71 8.93 1.00 -11.47
CA SER A 71 9.03 -0.40 -11.05
C SER A 71 7.69 -1.14 -11.17
N ILE A 72 6.57 -0.52 -10.79
CA ILE A 72 5.23 -1.11 -10.93
C ILE A 72 4.93 -1.42 -12.40
N TYR A 73 5.13 -0.43 -13.30
CA TYR A 73 4.86 -0.63 -14.73
C TYR A 73 5.83 -1.62 -15.38
N TYR A 74 7.10 -1.59 -14.99
CA TYR A 74 8.11 -2.55 -15.46
C TYR A 74 7.71 -3.99 -15.11
N HIS A 75 7.41 -4.26 -13.83
CA HIS A 75 7.01 -5.60 -13.39
C HIS A 75 5.68 -6.03 -14.00
N PHE A 76 4.70 -5.13 -14.11
CA PHE A 76 3.44 -5.42 -14.78
C PHE A 76 3.67 -5.81 -16.25
N PHE A 77 4.45 -5.02 -17.00
CA PHE A 77 4.74 -5.30 -18.41
C PHE A 77 5.48 -6.64 -18.57
N LYS A 78 6.39 -6.97 -17.66
CA LYS A 78 7.07 -8.27 -17.65
C LYS A 78 6.11 -9.41 -17.37
N CYS A 79 5.21 -9.29 -16.38
CA CYS A 79 4.22 -10.34 -16.09
C CYS A 79 3.31 -10.65 -17.29
N ILE A 80 2.95 -9.66 -18.10
CA ILE A 80 2.06 -9.87 -19.26
C ILE A 80 2.80 -10.32 -20.53
N SER A 81 4.09 -9.99 -20.66
CA SER A 81 4.88 -10.26 -21.86
C SER A 81 5.73 -11.53 -21.75
N MET A 82 5.89 -12.08 -20.55
CA MET A 82 6.62 -13.33 -20.32
C MET A 82 5.78 -14.52 -20.80
N ASP A 83 6.36 -15.35 -21.66
CA ASP A 83 5.74 -16.60 -22.09
C ASP A 83 5.56 -17.55 -20.88
N PRO A 84 4.40 -18.19 -20.69
CA PRO A 84 4.16 -19.08 -19.55
C PRO A 84 5.05 -20.34 -19.56
N GLY A 85 5.73 -20.62 -20.68
CA GLY A 85 6.52 -21.80 -20.90
C GLY A 85 5.67 -23.03 -21.20
N SER A 86 6.28 -24.01 -21.87
CA SER A 86 5.70 -25.34 -22.01
C SER A 86 6.81 -26.39 -21.83
N PRO A 87 6.51 -27.54 -21.19
CA PRO A 87 7.46 -28.62 -21.10
C PRO A 87 7.82 -29.12 -22.49
N ARG A 88 9.12 -29.34 -22.75
CA ARG A 88 9.56 -29.98 -23.99
C ARG A 88 9.27 -31.47 -23.88
N PHE A 89 8.20 -31.92 -24.50
CA PHE A 89 7.97 -33.35 -24.70
C PHE A 89 8.89 -33.85 -25.81
N PRO A 90 9.52 -35.02 -25.66
CA PRO A 90 10.12 -35.71 -26.80
C PRO A 90 9.04 -35.86 -27.87
N SER A 91 9.33 -35.51 -29.13
CA SER A 91 8.39 -35.67 -30.23
C SER A 91 8.02 -37.15 -30.37
N VAL A 92 6.84 -37.52 -29.88
CA VAL A 92 6.21 -38.80 -30.20
C VAL A 92 5.81 -38.69 -31.67
N GLY A 93 6.45 -39.48 -32.52
CA GLY A 93 6.07 -39.54 -33.93
C GLY A 93 4.65 -40.10 -34.09
N GLY A 94 3.92 -39.57 -35.06
CA GLY A 94 2.79 -40.25 -35.70
C GLY A 94 1.39 -39.82 -35.26
N ASP A 95 0.72 -39.20 -36.23
CA ASP A 95 -0.73 -39.15 -36.50
C ASP A 95 -1.72 -38.61 -35.46
N GLY A 96 -2.40 -37.55 -35.91
CA GLY A 96 -3.45 -36.87 -35.17
C GLY A 96 -4.76 -37.64 -35.14
N THR A 97 -5.48 -37.48 -34.04
CA THR A 97 -6.94 -37.47 -34.02
C THR A 97 -7.40 -36.45 -32.98
N THR A 98 -8.15 -35.47 -33.48
CA THR A 98 -8.92 -34.45 -32.77
C THR A 98 -9.99 -35.11 -31.90
N TYR A 99 -10.08 -34.74 -30.63
CA TYR A 99 -11.28 -34.94 -29.81
C TYR A 99 -11.95 -33.59 -29.62
N GLU A 100 -13.13 -33.45 -30.22
CA GLU A 100 -14.04 -32.31 -30.11
C GLU A 100 -14.87 -32.45 -28.82
N ASP A 101 -14.87 -31.38 -28.01
CA ASP A 101 -15.84 -31.15 -26.93
C ASP A 101 -17.20 -30.77 -27.53
N ASN A 102 -18.27 -31.41 -27.06
CA ASN A 102 -19.65 -31.03 -27.39
C ASN A 102 -20.53 -30.92 -26.14
N ASN A 103 -21.39 -29.89 -26.20
CA ASN A 103 -22.71 -29.75 -25.58
C ASN A 103 -22.80 -29.46 -24.07
N ASP A 104 -23.72 -28.62 -23.59
CA ASP A 104 -24.71 -27.76 -24.24
C ASP A 104 -25.25 -26.74 -23.24
N ASN A 105 -25.83 -25.67 -23.79
CA ASN A 105 -26.59 -24.61 -23.15
C ASN A 105 -27.84 -25.12 -22.40
N ASN A 106 -28.38 -24.31 -21.48
CA ASN A 106 -29.78 -23.89 -21.59
C ASN A 106 -30.06 -22.58 -20.83
N ASN A 107 -30.63 -21.65 -21.59
CA ASN A 107 -31.29 -20.43 -21.17
C ASN A 107 -32.63 -20.75 -20.46
N GLU A 108 -33.13 -19.78 -19.70
CA GLU A 108 -34.35 -18.99 -20.02
C GLU A 108 -34.66 -18.12 -18.78
N THR A 109 -34.70 -16.77 -18.88
CA THR A 109 -35.90 -15.92 -19.14
C THR A 109 -37.15 -16.42 -18.42
N SER A 110 -38.04 -15.64 -17.82
CA SER A 110 -38.32 -14.20 -17.72
C SER A 110 -39.48 -14.10 -16.71
N SER A 111 -39.70 -12.94 -16.10
CA SER A 111 -40.98 -12.20 -16.25
C SER A 111 -41.29 -11.23 -15.11
N SER A 112 -41.66 -10.05 -15.58
CA SER A 112 -42.28 -8.88 -14.98
C SER A 112 -43.48 -9.12 -14.07
N ASN A 113 -43.72 -8.18 -13.15
CA ASN A 113 -44.98 -7.39 -13.01
C ASN A 113 -44.83 -6.41 -11.84
N ASN A 114 -44.83 -5.09 -12.08
CA ASN A 114 -45.99 -4.17 -12.10
C ASN A 114 -46.81 -4.12 -10.80
N ASN A 115 -46.74 -2.99 -10.07
CA ASN A 115 -47.83 -2.00 -9.99
C ASN A 115 -47.62 -0.96 -8.87
N ASN A 116 -47.88 0.31 -9.21
CA ASN A 116 -48.71 1.35 -8.57
C ASN A 116 -48.80 1.38 -7.02
N ASN A 117 -48.87 2.51 -6.32
CA ASN A 117 -49.53 3.78 -6.61
C ASN A 117 -49.26 4.74 -5.44
N SER A 118 -49.31 6.06 -5.69
CA SER A 118 -49.95 7.13 -4.88
C SER A 118 -49.59 7.28 -3.38
N ASN A 119 -49.61 8.44 -2.72
CA ASN A 119 -49.81 9.85 -3.03
C ASN A 119 -49.58 10.61 -1.70
N ASN A 120 -49.32 11.92 -1.83
CA ASN A 120 -49.80 13.01 -0.97
C ASN A 120 -49.16 13.33 0.40
N ASN A 121 -48.50 14.50 0.35
CA ASN A 121 -48.89 15.76 1.01
C ASN A 121 -48.55 16.04 2.48
N ASN A 122 -47.81 17.16 2.58
CA ASN A 122 -48.12 18.36 3.34
C ASN A 122 -47.66 18.50 4.79
N ASN A 123 -46.82 19.54 4.93
CA ASN A 123 -47.03 20.74 5.74
C ASN A 123 -46.14 20.95 6.99
N ASN A 124 -45.46 22.10 6.87
CA ASN A 124 -45.34 23.19 7.85
C ASN A 124 -44.21 23.18 8.90
N ASN A 125 -43.32 24.16 8.70
CA ASN A 125 -42.91 25.25 9.61
C ASN A 125 -42.68 24.89 11.09
N ASN A 126 -41.52 25.26 11.66
CA ASN A 126 -41.28 26.63 12.12
C ASN A 126 -39.84 26.81 12.68
N SER A 127 -39.37 28.05 12.58
CA SER A 127 -38.10 28.60 13.05
C SER A 127 -37.96 28.60 14.58
N ASN A 128 -36.72 28.65 15.08
CA ASN A 128 -36.40 29.38 16.32
C ASN A 128 -34.98 29.95 16.29
N ASN A 129 -34.91 31.24 16.60
CA ASN A 129 -33.78 32.15 16.56
C ASN A 129 -33.42 32.49 18.01
N TYR A 130 -32.14 32.46 18.40
CA TYR A 130 -31.69 32.85 19.75
C TYR A 130 -30.65 33.98 19.64
N ASN A 131 -31.04 35.16 20.13
CA ASN A 131 -30.18 36.28 20.44
C ASN A 131 -29.83 36.25 21.94
N ILE A 132 -28.57 36.45 22.30
CA ILE A 132 -28.12 36.73 23.67
C ILE A 132 -27.34 38.04 23.68
N SER A 133 -27.77 38.91 24.59
CA SER A 133 -27.37 40.28 24.87
C SER A 133 -26.08 40.38 25.69
N ASN A 134 -25.38 41.50 25.52
CA ASN A 134 -24.17 41.93 26.23
C ASN A 134 -24.49 42.33 27.69
N GLU A 135 -23.74 41.82 28.67
CA GLU A 135 -23.76 42.25 30.08
C GLU A 135 -22.38 42.02 30.71
N ASP A 136 -21.46 42.97 30.51
CA ASP A 136 -20.16 42.97 31.20
C ASP A 136 -19.53 44.37 31.20
N ASP A 137 -20.18 45.32 31.90
CA ASP A 137 -19.75 46.72 32.05
C ASP A 137 -19.55 47.16 33.53
N GLU A 138 -19.44 46.22 34.49
CA GLU A 138 -19.29 46.56 35.93
C GLU A 138 -17.89 46.34 36.54
N THR A 139 -16.92 45.78 35.81
CA THR A 139 -15.59 45.48 36.40
C THR A 139 -14.57 46.65 36.36
N ILE A 140 -14.97 47.84 35.91
CA ILE A 140 -14.03 48.94 35.59
C ILE A 140 -13.78 49.92 36.76
N GLN A 141 -14.58 49.93 37.83
CA GLN A 141 -14.46 50.94 38.90
C GLN A 141 -13.66 50.51 40.16
N MET A 142 -12.51 49.83 40.03
CA MET A 142 -11.68 49.52 41.20
C MET A 142 -10.17 49.76 41.08
N PHE A 143 -9.67 50.31 39.97
CA PHE A 143 -8.24 50.58 39.78
C PHE A 143 -8.01 52.02 39.30
N GLY A 144 -7.97 52.95 40.25
CA GLY A 144 -7.46 54.30 39.99
C GLY A 144 -5.96 54.27 39.68
N ASP A 145 -5.58 54.86 38.54
CA ASP A 145 -4.30 55.49 38.17
C ASP A 145 -2.99 54.85 38.66
N ILE A 146 -2.89 53.52 38.68
CA ILE A 146 -1.60 52.83 38.70
C ILE A 146 -1.21 52.58 37.25
N ASP A 147 -0.11 53.18 36.78
CA ASP A 147 0.48 52.86 35.47
C ASP A 147 1.06 51.43 35.48
N LEU A 148 0.14 50.47 35.37
CA LEU A 148 0.41 49.03 35.32
C LEU A 148 1.25 48.65 34.11
N THR A 149 1.39 49.52 33.11
CA THR A 149 2.14 49.26 31.89
C THR A 149 3.65 49.27 32.10
N SER A 150 4.14 49.93 33.16
CA SER A 150 5.57 49.98 33.52
C SER A 150 6.20 48.60 33.80
N ARG A 151 5.40 47.60 34.19
CA ARG A 151 5.85 46.21 34.47
C ARG A 151 5.63 45.26 33.30
N TRP A 152 5.08 45.73 32.18
CA TRP A 152 4.80 44.86 31.04
C TRP A 152 6.10 44.53 30.30
N GLY A 153 6.17 43.32 29.74
CA GLY A 153 7.25 43.00 28.80
C GLY A 153 7.09 43.80 27.50
N TYR A 154 7.96 43.58 26.51
CA TYR A 154 7.82 44.23 25.20
C TYR A 154 7.86 43.20 24.07
N CYS A 155 6.94 43.30 23.10
CA CYS A 155 6.95 42.46 21.91
C CYS A 155 7.70 43.16 20.77
N LYS A 156 8.87 42.65 20.39
CA LYS A 156 9.67 43.19 19.28
C LYS A 156 8.96 43.12 17.91
N LYS A 157 8.15 42.08 17.67
CA LYS A 157 7.43 41.86 16.40
C LYS A 157 6.25 42.81 16.21
N CYS A 158 5.43 42.99 17.25
CA CYS A 158 4.28 43.90 17.21
C CYS A 158 4.61 45.34 17.64
N LYS A 159 5.84 45.61 18.10
CA LYS A 159 6.31 46.91 18.60
C LYS A 159 5.37 47.55 19.64
N ARG A 160 4.87 46.74 20.59
CA ARG A 160 3.93 47.17 21.63
C ARG A 160 4.25 46.52 22.99
N PRO A 161 3.87 47.15 24.11
CA PRO A 161 4.01 46.55 25.43
C PRO A 161 3.16 45.28 25.53
N LYS A 162 3.69 44.29 26.24
CA LYS A 162 3.23 42.90 26.29
C LYS A 162 2.79 42.60 27.72
N PRO A 163 1.48 42.54 28.00
CA PRO A 163 0.94 42.26 29.33
C PRO A 163 1.44 40.93 29.91
N PRO A 164 1.40 40.75 31.25
CA PRO A 164 1.66 39.47 31.90
C PRO A 164 0.83 38.34 31.27
N ARG A 165 1.44 37.15 31.10
CA ARG A 165 0.83 35.95 30.48
C ARG A 165 0.44 36.10 29.00
N CYS A 166 0.73 37.21 28.34
CA CYS A 166 0.60 37.32 26.89
C CYS A 166 1.76 36.61 26.18
N HIS A 167 1.57 36.06 24.99
CA HIS A 167 2.66 35.58 24.12
C HIS A 167 2.40 35.99 22.67
N HIS A 168 3.46 36.28 21.91
CA HIS A 168 3.31 36.54 20.48
C HIS A 168 3.24 35.21 19.74
N CYS A 169 2.10 34.96 19.09
CA CYS A 169 1.92 33.78 18.27
C CYS A 169 2.43 34.09 16.86
N ASN A 170 3.49 33.39 16.43
CA ASN A 170 4.01 33.53 15.06
C ASN A 170 2.99 33.08 13.99
N VAL A 171 2.07 32.19 14.35
CA VAL A 171 1.05 31.66 13.43
C VAL A 171 -0.09 32.66 13.23
N CYS A 172 -0.61 33.26 14.30
CA CYS A 172 -1.64 34.31 14.21
C CYS A 172 -1.06 35.71 13.88
N ASN A 173 0.28 35.83 13.86
CA ASN A 173 1.04 37.08 13.74
C ASN A 173 0.56 38.21 14.68
N LYS A 174 0.13 37.84 15.90
CA LYS A 174 -0.37 38.77 16.92
C LYS A 174 0.00 38.33 18.33
N CYS A 175 0.05 39.30 19.24
CA CYS A 175 0.12 39.04 20.68
C CYS A 175 -1.24 38.55 21.16
N VAL A 176 -1.29 37.36 21.78
CA VAL A 176 -2.48 36.72 22.33
C VAL A 176 -2.39 36.75 23.85
N LEU A 177 -3.43 37.25 24.52
CA LEU A 177 -3.51 37.29 25.98
C LEU A 177 -3.74 35.88 26.54
N ARG A 178 -3.11 35.56 27.67
CA ARG A 178 -3.19 34.22 28.33
C ARG A 178 -3.02 33.07 27.33
N MET A 179 -2.05 33.20 26.43
CA MET A 179 -1.83 32.19 25.40
C MET A 179 -1.25 30.92 26.03
N ASP A 180 -1.98 29.82 25.98
CA ASP A 180 -1.46 28.51 26.36
C ASP A 180 -0.71 27.86 25.18
N HIS A 181 -1.41 27.65 24.07
CA HIS A 181 -0.86 27.11 22.84
C HIS A 181 -1.69 27.57 21.63
N HIS A 182 -1.08 27.55 20.44
CA HIS A 182 -1.83 27.76 19.21
C HIS A 182 -2.33 26.40 18.71
N CYS A 183 -3.62 26.12 18.90
CA CYS A 183 -4.24 24.95 18.29
C CYS A 183 -4.59 25.28 16.84
N HIS A 184 -3.95 24.62 15.88
CA HIS A 184 -4.42 24.62 14.50
C HIS A 184 -5.69 23.78 14.46
N ARG A 185 -6.85 24.42 14.40
CA ARG A 185 -8.09 23.72 14.10
C ARG A 185 -8.18 23.62 12.58
N PHE A 186 -8.10 22.41 12.05
CA PHE A 186 -8.40 22.15 10.64
C PHE A 186 -9.75 22.74 10.26
N ASP A 187 -9.95 23.13 9.01
CA ASP A 187 -11.30 23.41 8.54
C ASP A 187 -12.10 22.10 8.38
N GLU A 188 -13.41 22.21 8.16
CA GLU A 188 -14.30 21.04 8.05
C GLU A 188 -13.97 20.18 6.83
N TYR A 189 -13.57 20.82 5.73
CA TYR A 189 -13.20 20.17 4.48
C TYR A 189 -11.91 19.35 4.62
N GLN A 190 -10.86 19.91 5.22
CA GLN A 190 -9.58 19.22 5.50
C GLN A 190 -9.78 18.02 6.40
N ARG A 191 -10.63 18.13 7.45
CA ARG A 191 -10.97 16.98 8.29
C ARG A 191 -11.60 15.86 7.47
N TYR A 192 -12.56 16.20 6.61
CA TYR A 192 -13.22 15.23 5.73
C TYR A 192 -12.22 14.57 4.79
N LEU A 193 -11.35 15.34 4.12
CA LEU A 193 -10.32 14.82 3.22
C LEU A 193 -9.33 13.90 3.94
N ILE A 194 -8.89 14.24 5.14
CA ILE A 194 -7.99 13.40 5.94
C ILE A 194 -8.67 12.06 6.27
N ILE A 195 -9.93 12.09 6.72
CA ILE A 195 -10.68 10.88 7.06
C ILE A 195 -10.86 9.99 5.83
N VAL A 196 -11.32 10.56 4.72
CA VAL A 196 -11.52 9.81 3.46
C VAL A 196 -10.20 9.23 2.95
N SER A 197 -9.13 10.03 2.90
CA SER A 197 -7.80 9.58 2.48
C SER A 197 -7.25 8.45 3.37
N THR A 198 -7.43 8.56 4.68
CA THR A 198 -7.03 7.53 5.64
C THR A 198 -7.80 6.23 5.43
N VAL A 199 -9.13 6.31 5.26
CA VAL A 199 -9.98 5.15 4.99
C VAL A 199 -9.60 4.47 3.68
N MET A 200 -9.42 5.24 2.60
CA MET A 200 -9.02 4.69 1.30
C MET A 200 -7.65 4.02 1.36
N THR A 201 -6.67 4.64 2.03
CA THR A 201 -5.34 4.06 2.24
C THR A 201 -5.39 2.77 3.06
N ALA A 202 -6.20 2.75 4.13
CA ALA A 202 -6.37 1.56 4.96
C ALA A 202 -7.00 0.40 4.19
N LEU A 203 -8.03 0.66 3.38
CA LEU A 203 -8.67 -0.37 2.55
C LEU A 203 -7.70 -0.93 1.50
N LEU A 204 -6.93 -0.07 0.83
CA LEU A 204 -5.89 -0.49 -0.11
C LEU A 204 -4.83 -1.37 0.57
N LEU A 205 -4.38 -0.98 1.77
CA LEU A 205 -3.41 -1.74 2.54
C LEU A 205 -3.94 -3.12 2.95
N ILE A 206 -5.21 -3.21 3.36
CA ILE A 206 -5.83 -4.49 3.74
C ILE A 206 -5.91 -5.41 2.52
N VAL A 207 -6.44 -4.94 1.40
CA VAL A 207 -6.65 -5.77 0.21
C VAL A 207 -5.31 -6.21 -0.40
N LEU A 208 -4.40 -5.26 -0.66
CA LEU A 208 -3.09 -5.56 -1.24
C LEU A 208 -2.21 -6.32 -0.25
N GLY A 209 -2.24 -5.95 1.04
CA GLY A 209 -1.47 -6.61 2.08
C GLY A 209 -1.91 -8.05 2.33
N ALA A 210 -3.22 -8.33 2.32
CA ALA A 210 -3.71 -9.71 2.44
C ALA A 210 -3.30 -10.56 1.23
N PHE A 211 -3.43 -10.03 0.01
CA PHE A 211 -3.02 -10.72 -1.21
C PHE A 211 -1.50 -10.99 -1.22
N THR A 212 -0.68 -9.97 -0.98
CA THR A 212 0.78 -10.10 -0.88
C THR A 212 1.18 -11.05 0.24
N GLY A 213 0.55 -10.95 1.42
CA GLY A 213 0.83 -11.81 2.56
C GLY A 213 0.54 -13.28 2.26
N PHE A 214 -0.58 -13.56 1.59
CA PHE A 214 -0.92 -14.92 1.13
C PHE A 214 0.13 -15.47 0.16
N HIS A 215 0.58 -14.68 -0.82
CA HIS A 215 1.64 -15.11 -1.73
C HIS A 215 3.00 -15.28 -1.04
N MET A 216 3.35 -14.42 -0.08
CA MET A 216 4.58 -14.59 0.71
C MET A 216 4.52 -15.86 1.56
N TYR A 217 3.34 -16.22 2.07
CA TYR A 217 3.13 -17.51 2.73
C TYR A 217 3.38 -18.67 1.77
N LEU A 218 2.80 -18.67 0.57
CA LEU A 218 2.98 -19.71 -0.45
C LEU A 218 4.45 -19.90 -0.83
N VAL A 219 5.18 -18.80 -1.07
CA VAL A 219 6.63 -18.85 -1.34
C VAL A 219 7.38 -19.42 -0.15
N SER A 220 7.04 -19.00 1.07
CA SER A 220 7.70 -19.46 2.28
C SER A 220 7.45 -20.94 2.57
N THR A 221 6.31 -21.48 2.17
CA THR A 221 5.99 -22.91 2.28
C THR A 221 6.38 -23.73 1.06
N GLY A 222 6.84 -23.08 -0.03
CA GLY A 222 7.28 -23.76 -1.25
C GLY A 222 6.12 -24.40 -2.00
N GLN A 223 4.99 -23.70 -2.10
CA GLN A 223 3.76 -24.21 -2.71
C GLN A 223 3.19 -23.21 -3.72
N THR A 224 2.44 -23.69 -4.69
CA THR A 224 1.61 -22.86 -5.57
C THR A 224 0.19 -22.67 -5.02
N THR A 225 -0.56 -21.69 -5.54
CA THR A 225 -1.97 -21.46 -5.15
C THR A 225 -2.83 -22.71 -5.41
N ILE A 226 -2.59 -23.39 -6.53
CA ILE A 226 -3.31 -24.60 -6.93
C ILE A 226 -3.00 -25.74 -5.95
N GLU A 227 -1.73 -25.98 -5.65
CA GLU A 227 -1.33 -27.01 -4.67
C GLU A 227 -1.91 -26.78 -3.27
N ASN A 228 -2.07 -25.50 -2.88
CA ASN A 228 -2.70 -25.15 -1.61
C ASN A 228 -4.21 -25.50 -1.60
N ILE A 229 -4.90 -25.22 -2.71
CA ILE A 229 -6.35 -25.45 -2.88
C ILE A 229 -6.67 -26.93 -3.08
N ASP A 230 -5.93 -27.63 -3.94
CA ASP A 230 -6.21 -29.01 -4.37
C ASP A 230 -6.11 -30.05 -3.25
N GLY A 231 -5.62 -29.66 -2.07
CA GLY A 231 -5.68 -30.54 -0.90
C GLY A 231 -4.76 -31.76 -1.00
N SER A 232 -3.85 -31.82 -1.98
CA SER A 232 -2.97 -32.97 -2.22
C SER A 232 -2.27 -33.42 -0.93
N ARG A 233 -2.19 -34.73 -0.71
CA ARG A 233 -1.57 -35.36 0.48
C ARG A 233 -0.09 -34.95 0.66
N ASP A 234 0.51 -34.45 -0.41
CA ASP A 234 1.93 -34.15 -0.54
C ASP A 234 2.28 -32.66 -0.39
N LYS A 235 1.43 -31.88 0.30
CA LYS A 235 1.61 -30.43 0.53
C LYS A 235 3.03 -30.01 0.96
N LYS A 236 3.79 -30.87 1.64
CA LYS A 236 5.13 -30.52 2.17
C LYS A 236 6.28 -31.02 1.30
N ASN A 237 6.01 -31.62 0.14
CA ASN A 237 7.04 -32.26 -0.67
C ASN A 237 8.04 -31.27 -1.27
N TYR A 238 7.66 -30.02 -1.48
CA TYR A 238 8.55 -28.98 -2.02
C TYR A 238 8.98 -27.94 -0.98
N ASN A 239 8.58 -28.13 0.29
CA ASN A 239 8.98 -27.21 1.35
C ASN A 239 10.42 -27.50 1.83
N LEU A 240 11.38 -26.71 1.35
CA LEU A 240 12.80 -26.82 1.72
C LEU A 240 13.19 -25.90 2.90
N GLY A 241 12.22 -25.22 3.50
CA GLY A 241 12.39 -24.16 4.50
C GLY A 241 12.39 -22.76 3.87
N TRP A 242 11.82 -21.79 4.58
CA TRP A 242 11.51 -20.46 4.04
C TRP A 242 12.69 -19.80 3.31
N ARG A 243 13.88 -19.74 3.91
CA ARG A 243 15.07 -19.13 3.27
C ARG A 243 15.45 -19.81 1.97
N THR A 244 15.39 -21.14 1.95
CA THR A 244 15.74 -21.93 0.77
C THR A 244 14.71 -21.71 -0.32
N ASN A 245 13.42 -21.75 0.01
CA ASN A 245 12.35 -21.53 -0.95
C ASN A 245 12.44 -20.13 -1.60
N TRP A 246 12.66 -19.09 -0.78
CA TRP A 246 12.90 -17.74 -1.27
C TRP A 246 14.14 -17.63 -2.17
N LYS A 247 15.22 -18.34 -1.84
CA LYS A 247 16.42 -18.40 -2.69
C LYS A 247 16.15 -19.06 -4.04
N TYR A 248 15.33 -20.11 -4.06
CA TYR A 248 14.93 -20.77 -5.30
C TYR A 248 14.11 -19.84 -6.20
N LEU A 249 13.20 -19.07 -5.62
CA LEU A 249 12.40 -18.07 -6.33
C LEU A 249 13.26 -16.91 -6.87
N LEU A 250 14.07 -16.28 -6.01
CA LEU A 250 14.82 -15.08 -6.36
C LEU A 250 16.04 -15.34 -7.25
N GLY A 251 16.51 -16.59 -7.36
CA GLY A 251 17.60 -16.97 -8.25
C GLY A 251 19.01 -16.77 -7.69
N LYS A 252 20.02 -17.10 -8.53
CA LYS A 252 21.43 -17.11 -8.14
C LYS A 252 22.00 -15.70 -8.00
N GLY A 253 22.62 -15.40 -6.86
CA GLY A 253 23.22 -14.07 -6.59
C GLY A 253 22.22 -13.01 -6.14
N SER A 254 20.97 -13.41 -5.91
CA SER A 254 19.88 -12.52 -5.54
C SER A 254 19.80 -12.33 -4.02
N TYR A 255 19.58 -11.08 -3.60
CA TYR A 255 19.35 -10.71 -2.21
C TYR A 255 17.84 -10.64 -1.93
N TRP A 256 17.44 -10.57 -0.66
CA TRP A 256 16.03 -10.47 -0.28
C TRP A 256 15.29 -9.27 -0.89
N PHE A 257 16.03 -8.20 -1.24
CA PHE A 257 15.49 -6.99 -1.88
C PHE A 257 15.54 -7.02 -3.40
N SER A 258 16.09 -8.06 -4.03
CA SER A 258 16.19 -8.13 -5.50
C SER A 258 14.82 -8.11 -6.18
N GLY A 259 13.76 -8.54 -5.50
CA GLY A 259 12.38 -8.40 -5.99
C GLY A 259 11.82 -6.97 -5.98
N LEU A 260 12.52 -5.99 -5.38
CA LEU A 260 12.16 -4.57 -5.41
C LEU A 260 12.86 -3.81 -6.55
N LEU A 261 13.77 -4.48 -7.25
CA LEU A 261 14.53 -3.90 -8.35
C LEU A 261 13.87 -4.30 -9.67
N PRO A 262 13.78 -3.39 -10.64
CA PRO A 262 13.31 -3.68 -11.99
C PRO A 262 14.38 -4.47 -12.77
N ILE A 263 14.73 -5.67 -12.30
CA ILE A 263 15.79 -6.53 -12.82
C ILE A 263 15.22 -7.94 -13.06
N GLU A 264 15.68 -8.58 -14.12
CA GLU A 264 15.36 -9.97 -14.40
C GLU A 264 16.24 -10.90 -13.56
N THR A 265 15.60 -11.72 -12.74
CA THR A 265 16.28 -12.79 -12.01
C THR A 265 15.85 -14.14 -12.56
N ILE A 266 16.82 -14.96 -12.96
CA ILE A 266 16.55 -16.33 -13.42
C ILE A 266 16.41 -17.21 -12.17
N PRO A 267 15.23 -17.80 -11.91
CA PRO A 267 15.02 -18.67 -10.75
C PRO A 267 15.88 -19.94 -10.85
N TYR A 268 16.07 -20.62 -9.72
CA TYR A 268 16.76 -21.91 -9.73
C TYR A 268 15.83 -23.01 -10.24
N GLY A 269 16.30 -23.75 -11.26
CA GLY A 269 15.60 -24.90 -11.82
C GLY A 269 15.35 -24.74 -13.31
N ASP A 270 14.82 -25.79 -13.92
CA ASP A 270 14.43 -25.83 -15.33
C ASP A 270 12.91 -25.70 -15.54
N GLY A 271 12.15 -25.57 -14.44
CA GLY A 271 10.68 -25.52 -14.46
C GLY A 271 10.02 -26.87 -14.74
N VAL A 272 10.79 -27.95 -14.90
CA VAL A 272 10.29 -29.30 -15.18
C VAL A 272 10.53 -30.21 -13.98
N TYR A 273 11.72 -30.14 -13.39
CA TYR A 273 12.13 -30.96 -12.27
C TYR A 273 12.41 -30.10 -11.04
N TYR A 274 11.62 -30.32 -10.00
CA TYR A 274 11.72 -29.59 -8.74
C TYR A 274 12.39 -30.44 -7.66
N MET A 275 13.24 -29.81 -6.86
CA MET A 275 13.88 -30.46 -5.72
C MET A 275 12.83 -30.80 -4.66
N THR A 276 12.70 -32.08 -4.31
CA THR A 276 11.83 -32.51 -3.20
C THR A 276 12.55 -32.41 -1.86
N ARG A 277 11.76 -32.26 -0.79
CA ARG A 277 12.22 -32.17 0.59
C ARG A 277 13.02 -33.41 0.99
N GLU A 278 12.59 -34.59 0.57
CA GLU A 278 13.31 -35.83 0.85
C GLU A 278 14.71 -35.82 0.24
N VAL A 279 14.81 -35.54 -1.07
CA VAL A 279 16.09 -35.48 -1.79
C VAL A 279 16.99 -34.38 -1.22
N TYR A 280 16.42 -33.24 -0.85
CA TYR A 280 17.13 -32.13 -0.21
C TYR A 280 17.74 -32.54 1.14
N LEU A 281 16.96 -33.19 2.01
CA LEU A 281 17.44 -33.66 3.31
C LEU A 281 18.52 -34.74 3.17
N GLN A 282 18.38 -35.66 2.22
CA GLN A 282 19.43 -36.64 1.91
C GLN A 282 20.72 -35.93 1.47
N ARG A 283 20.64 -34.86 0.67
CA ARG A 283 21.81 -34.10 0.21
C ARG A 283 22.52 -33.36 1.35
N ILE A 284 21.76 -32.74 2.25
CA ILE A 284 22.32 -32.08 3.43
C ILE A 284 22.99 -33.11 4.35
N GLY A 285 22.32 -34.22 4.63
CA GLY A 285 22.86 -35.29 5.49
C GLY A 285 24.20 -35.81 4.97
N ARG A 286 24.30 -36.09 3.66
CA ARG A 286 25.56 -36.51 3.02
C ARG A 286 26.68 -35.47 3.13
N ASN A 287 26.37 -34.18 2.98
CA ASN A 287 27.36 -33.11 3.09
C ASN A 287 27.86 -32.94 4.53
N SER A 288 26.98 -33.05 5.52
CA SER A 288 27.35 -33.03 6.94
C SER A 288 28.30 -34.19 7.27
N SER A 289 28.00 -35.40 6.82
CA SER A 289 28.88 -36.57 7.04
C SER A 289 30.26 -36.40 6.39
N ARG A 290 30.33 -35.83 5.18
CA ARG A 290 31.61 -35.51 4.52
C ARG A 290 32.41 -34.44 5.26
N SER A 291 31.76 -33.39 5.74
CA SER A 291 32.41 -32.32 6.51
C SER A 291 32.96 -32.85 7.85
N SER A 292 32.21 -33.68 8.57
CA SER A 292 32.69 -34.34 9.79
C SER A 292 33.91 -35.23 9.51
N ARG A 293 33.90 -36.01 8.42
CA ARG A 293 35.03 -36.86 8.05
C ARG A 293 36.27 -36.05 7.65
N SER A 294 36.08 -34.93 6.98
CA SER A 294 37.17 -34.00 6.65
C SER A 294 37.77 -33.33 7.89
N ARG A 295 36.96 -32.98 8.90
CA ARG A 295 37.47 -32.44 10.17
C ARG A 295 38.29 -33.48 10.93
N VAL A 296 37.76 -34.70 11.07
CA VAL A 296 38.49 -35.80 11.73
C VAL A 296 39.83 -36.08 11.03
N ASN A 297 39.86 -36.08 9.69
CA ASN A 297 41.12 -36.26 8.96
C ASN A 297 42.09 -35.09 9.19
N ASN A 298 41.62 -33.84 9.26
CA ASN A 298 42.48 -32.70 9.53
C ASN A 298 43.02 -32.71 10.97
N ASP A 299 42.21 -33.12 11.95
CA ASP A 299 42.63 -33.26 13.35
C ASP A 299 43.65 -34.40 13.54
N LEU A 300 43.52 -35.50 12.77
CA LEU A 300 44.52 -36.58 12.73
C LEU A 300 45.83 -36.15 12.08
N ILE A 301 45.79 -35.23 11.11
CA ILE A 301 47.00 -34.68 10.47
C ILE A 301 47.68 -33.66 11.40
N SER A 302 46.93 -32.82 12.12
CA SER A 302 47.50 -31.84 13.05
C SER A 302 48.11 -32.45 14.31
N ASN A 303 47.69 -33.65 14.71
CA ASN A 303 48.22 -34.35 15.88
C ASN A 303 49.43 -35.26 15.58
N ASN A 304 49.85 -35.36 14.31
CA ASN A 304 50.99 -36.17 13.84
C ASN A 304 52.18 -35.33 13.33
N ILE A 305 52.21 -34.03 13.66
CA ILE A 305 53.33 -33.08 13.43
C ILE A 305 53.78 -32.56 14.79
#